data_AF-A0A3R7E658-F1
#
_entry.id   AF-A0A3R7E658-F1
#
_cell.length_a   1.000
_cell.length_b   1.000
_cell.length_c   1.000
_cell.angle_alpha   90.00
_cell.angle_beta   90.00
_cell.angle_gamma   90.00
#
_symmetry.space_group_name_H-M   'P 1'
#
loop_
_entity.id
_entity.type
_entity.pdbx_description
1 polymer ?
#
loop_
_entity_poly.entity_id
_entity_poly.type
_entity_poly.pdbx_seq_one_letter_code
_entity_poly.pdbx_strand_id
1 'polypeptide(L)'
;MRKPKIPPALVLFFLAPAIGELLSGSSPPLEFFNPLTLLFLASLYGGGAIVVRELKVRWKKDFRTVLLLGAAYGILEEGLLVKSFFDPYWMDLGILGVYGRWLEVNWVWTEMLIIYHAVFSISIPIILVELAYPERKFE
;
A
#
# COMPACT_ATOMS: atom_id res chain seq x y z
N MET A 1 -11.06 12.28 -25.55
CA MET A 1 -11.66 11.70 -24.33
C MET A 1 -11.89 12.83 -23.33
N ARG A 2 -13.01 12.85 -22.59
CA ARG A 2 -13.25 13.90 -21.58
C ARG A 2 -12.20 13.77 -20.47
N LYS A 3 -11.53 14.87 -20.11
CA LYS A 3 -10.63 14.88 -18.94
C LYS A 3 -11.45 14.56 -17.69
N PRO A 4 -11.03 13.58 -16.86
CA PRO A 4 -11.69 13.36 -15.59
C PRO A 4 -11.55 14.63 -14.74
N LYS A 5 -12.65 15.11 -14.15
CA LYS A 5 -12.65 16.34 -13.33
C LYS A 5 -11.94 16.16 -11.99
N ILE A 6 -11.76 14.93 -11.54
CA ILE A 6 -11.18 14.59 -10.24
C ILE A 6 -9.64 14.54 -10.37
N PRO A 7 -8.87 15.17 -9.46
CA PRO A 7 -7.41 15.10 -9.48
C PRO A 7 -6.88 13.66 -9.33
N PRO A 8 -5.81 13.27 -10.05
CA PRO A 8 -5.24 11.92 -9.97
C PRO A 8 -4.77 11.58 -8.55
N ALA A 9 -4.21 12.54 -7.82
CA ALA A 9 -3.80 12.35 -6.42
C ALA A 9 -4.99 11.97 -5.51
N LEU A 10 -6.17 12.58 -5.71
CA LEU A 10 -7.35 12.25 -4.92
C LEU A 10 -7.89 10.86 -5.25
N VAL A 11 -7.85 10.46 -6.53
CA VAL A 11 -8.19 9.09 -6.92
C VAL A 11 -7.22 8.11 -6.28
N LEU A 12 -5.91 8.38 -6.36
CA LEU A 12 -4.88 7.53 -5.77
C LEU A 12 -5.04 7.40 -4.25
N PHE A 13 -5.38 8.50 -3.57
CA PHE A 13 -5.58 8.55 -2.12
C PHE A 13 -6.61 7.52 -1.61
N PHE A 14 -7.69 7.32 -2.37
CA PHE A 14 -8.72 6.33 -2.02
C PHE A 14 -8.55 4.98 -2.71
N LEU A 15 -7.90 4.96 -3.87
CA LEU A 15 -7.69 3.72 -4.63
C LEU A 15 -6.67 2.81 -3.95
N ALA A 16 -5.60 3.36 -3.37
CA ALA A 16 -4.58 2.58 -2.67
C ALA A 16 -5.15 1.74 -1.51
N PRO A 17 -5.87 2.31 -0.52
CA PRO A 17 -6.49 1.50 0.53
C PRO A 17 -7.61 0.60 -0.02
N ALA A 18 -8.36 1.03 -1.05
CA ALA A 18 -9.38 0.17 -1.63
C ALA A 18 -8.80 -1.12 -2.21
N ILE A 19 -7.63 -1.06 -2.84
CA ILE A 19 -6.96 -2.25 -3.38
C ILE A 19 -6.25 -3.03 -2.26
N GLY A 20 -5.50 -2.35 -1.40
CA GLY A 20 -4.71 -2.99 -0.34
C GLY A 20 -5.53 -3.65 0.76
N GLU A 21 -6.69 -3.08 1.10
CA GLU A 21 -7.48 -3.47 2.28
C GLU A 21 -8.87 -4.00 1.93
N LEU A 22 -9.63 -3.26 1.11
CA LEU A 22 -11.01 -3.63 0.82
C LEU A 22 -11.10 -4.83 -0.14
N LEU A 23 -10.33 -4.82 -1.23
CA LEU A 23 -10.35 -5.92 -2.22
C LEU A 23 -9.65 -7.18 -1.73
N SER A 24 -8.68 -7.04 -0.83
CA SER A 24 -8.01 -8.18 -0.19
C SER A 24 -8.89 -8.87 0.86
N GLY A 25 -9.87 -8.14 1.40
CA GLY A 25 -10.73 -8.61 2.48
C GLY A 25 -10.11 -8.43 3.87
N SER A 26 -8.92 -7.80 3.98
CA SER A 26 -8.26 -7.46 5.24
C SER A 26 -9.14 -6.51 6.08
N SER A 27 -9.72 -5.50 5.43
CA SER A 27 -10.72 -4.62 6.04
C SER A 27 -12.09 -4.85 5.37
N PRO A 28 -13.02 -5.60 6.01
CA PRO A 28 -14.35 -5.84 5.47
C PRO A 28 -15.12 -4.53 5.22
N PRO A 29 -16.09 -4.49 4.29
CA PRO A 29 -16.77 -3.24 3.92
C PRO A 29 -17.34 -2.42 5.09
N LEU A 30 -17.90 -3.09 6.10
CA LEU A 30 -18.45 -2.41 7.29
C LEU A 30 -17.39 -1.65 8.09
N GLU A 31 -16.17 -2.20 8.17
CA GLU A 31 -15.03 -1.59 8.84
C GLU A 31 -14.35 -0.56 7.94
N PHE A 32 -14.11 -0.92 6.67
CA PHE A 32 -13.45 -0.06 5.69
C PHE A 32 -14.17 1.29 5.50
N PHE A 33 -15.51 1.28 5.44
CA PHE A 33 -16.31 2.50 5.29
C PHE A 33 -16.62 3.21 6.61
N ASN A 34 -16.12 2.72 7.76
CA ASN A 34 -16.17 3.48 9.00
C ASN A 34 -15.36 4.78 8.82
N PRO A 35 -15.90 5.97 9.14
CA PRO A 35 -15.22 7.24 8.86
C PRO A 35 -13.80 7.37 9.44
N LEU A 36 -13.58 6.82 10.65
CA LEU A 36 -12.28 6.89 11.31
C LEU A 36 -11.28 5.92 10.67
N THR A 37 -11.72 4.68 10.42
CA THR A 37 -10.91 3.67 9.73
C THR A 37 -10.58 4.11 8.31
N LEU A 38 -11.56 4.59 7.55
CA LEU A 38 -11.36 5.11 6.20
C LEU A 38 -10.35 6.24 6.17
N LEU A 39 -10.45 7.20 7.11
CA LEU A 39 -9.49 8.30 7.20
C LEU A 39 -8.08 7.79 7.52
N PHE A 40 -7.96 6.83 8.44
CA PHE A 40 -6.68 6.22 8.79
C PHE A 40 -6.06 5.47 7.60
N LEU A 41 -6.82 4.55 6.98
CA LEU A 41 -6.37 3.78 5.82
C LEU A 41 -6.03 4.67 4.64
N ALA A 42 -6.85 5.66 4.32
CA ALA A 42 -6.56 6.60 3.24
C ALA A 42 -5.32 7.45 3.53
N SER A 43 -5.12 7.86 4.78
CA SER A 43 -3.91 8.60 5.17
C SER A 43 -2.66 7.72 5.07
N LEU A 44 -2.74 6.47 5.51
CA LEU A 44 -1.63 5.52 5.53
C LEU A 44 -1.28 5.02 4.11
N TYR A 45 -2.21 4.32 3.46
CA TYR A 45 -2.04 3.76 2.12
C TYR A 45 -2.06 4.82 1.04
N GLY A 46 -3.07 5.70 1.06
CA GLY A 46 -3.22 6.76 0.07
C GLY A 46 -2.09 7.78 0.14
N GLY A 47 -1.73 8.21 1.36
CA GLY A 47 -0.59 9.08 1.59
C GLY A 47 0.73 8.44 1.15
N GLY A 48 0.96 7.17 1.52
CA GLY A 48 2.12 6.39 1.09
C GLY A 48 2.23 6.32 -0.45
N ALA A 49 1.15 5.92 -1.12
CA ALA A 49 1.11 5.81 -2.58
C ALA A 49 1.37 7.17 -3.28
N ILE A 50 0.81 8.27 -2.76
CA ILE A 50 1.09 9.61 -3.28
C ILE A 50 2.58 9.94 -3.14
N VAL A 51 3.16 9.76 -1.94
CA VAL A 51 4.59 10.04 -1.72
C VAL A 51 5.46 9.23 -2.68
N VAL A 52 5.18 7.94 -2.85
CA VAL A 52 5.93 7.09 -3.79
C VAL A 52 5.82 7.59 -5.22
N ARG A 53 4.61 7.95 -5.67
CA ARG A 53 4.37 8.51 -7.01
C ARG A 53 5.14 9.83 -7.20
N GLU A 54 5.05 10.74 -6.23
CA GLU A 54 5.73 12.04 -6.29
C GLU A 54 7.25 11.89 -6.34
N LEU A 55 7.82 10.97 -5.56
CA LEU A 55 9.25 10.67 -5.62
C LEU A 55 9.66 10.12 -6.97
N LYS A 56 8.89 9.19 -7.55
CA LYS A 56 9.13 8.67 -8.90
C LYS A 56 9.13 9.79 -9.96
N VAL A 57 8.14 10.70 -9.91
CA VAL A 57 8.05 11.84 -10.84
C VAL A 57 9.23 12.81 -10.64
N ARG A 58 9.52 13.22 -9.41
CA ARG A 58 10.59 14.18 -9.08
C ARG A 58 11.98 13.64 -9.41
N TRP A 59 12.21 12.35 -9.18
CA TRP A 59 13.47 11.69 -9.50
C TRP A 59 13.59 11.24 -10.95
N LYS A 60 12.54 11.46 -11.77
CA LYS A 60 12.48 11.05 -13.18
C LYS A 60 12.80 9.56 -13.36
N LYS A 61 12.23 8.72 -12.50
CA LYS A 61 12.45 7.27 -12.48
C LYS A 61 11.29 6.50 -13.10
N ASP A 62 11.52 5.22 -13.33
CA ASP A 62 10.55 4.29 -13.87
C ASP A 62 9.81 3.50 -12.78
N PHE A 63 9.05 2.49 -13.20
CA PHE A 63 8.27 1.64 -12.31
C PHE A 63 9.12 0.82 -11.33
N ARG A 64 10.41 0.57 -11.62
CA ARG A 64 11.29 -0.20 -10.72
C ARG A 64 11.51 0.56 -9.42
N THR A 65 11.62 1.88 -9.50
CA THR A 65 11.67 2.74 -8.30
C THR A 65 10.36 2.69 -7.53
N VAL A 66 9.20 2.59 -8.20
CA VAL A 66 7.91 2.42 -7.52
C VAL A 66 7.87 1.11 -6.74
N LEU A 67 8.34 0.00 -7.33
CA LEU A 67 8.43 -1.29 -6.63
C LEU A 67 9.37 -1.24 -5.41
N LEU A 68 10.55 -0.64 -5.57
CA LEU A 68 11.51 -0.49 -4.46
C LEU A 68 10.99 0.39 -3.34
N LEU A 69 10.38 1.54 -3.69
CA LEU A 69 9.77 2.43 -2.71
C LEU A 69 8.53 1.81 -2.08
N GLY A 70 7.77 1.00 -2.82
CA GLY A 70 6.64 0.24 -2.30
C GLY A 70 7.09 -0.85 -1.31
N ALA A 71 8.22 -1.51 -1.57
CA ALA A 71 8.82 -2.43 -0.62
C ALA A 71 9.28 -1.69 0.66
N ALA A 72 9.90 -0.51 0.51
CA ALA A 72 10.26 0.33 1.64
C ALA A 72 9.02 0.80 2.43
N TYR A 73 7.94 1.15 1.74
CA TYR A 73 6.65 1.46 2.35
C TYR A 73 6.11 0.28 3.17
N GLY A 74 6.11 -0.94 2.60
CA GLY A 74 5.68 -2.15 3.32
C GLY A 74 6.50 -2.41 4.58
N ILE A 75 7.82 -2.18 4.55
CA ILE A 75 8.68 -2.29 5.74
C ILE A 75 8.29 -1.24 6.81
N LEU A 76 8.02 -0.01 6.40
CA LEU A 76 7.63 1.06 7.32
C LEU A 76 6.27 0.78 7.96
N GLU A 77 5.28 0.42 7.15
CA GLU A 77 3.94 0.09 7.61
C GLU A 77 3.95 -1.11 8.54
N GLU A 78 4.40 -2.25 8.05
CA GLU A 78 4.28 -3.53 8.76
C GLU A 78 5.33 -3.72 9.84
N GLY A 79 6.51 -3.15 9.65
CA GLY A 79 7.59 -3.22 10.62
C GLY A 79 7.47 -2.19 11.76
N LEU A 80 7.12 -0.94 11.45
CA LEU A 80 7.15 0.14 12.46
C LEU A 80 5.77 0.52 12.99
N LEU A 81 4.76 0.62 12.11
CA LEU A 81 3.44 1.13 12.50
C LEU A 81 2.56 0.01 13.03
N VAL A 82 2.39 -1.05 12.24
CA VAL A 82 1.56 -2.23 12.56
C VAL A 82 2.35 -3.21 13.43
N LYS A 83 3.66 -3.34 13.20
CA LYS A 83 4.60 -4.24 13.91
C LYS A 83 4.27 -5.73 13.73
N SER A 84 3.54 -6.10 12.68
CA SER A 84 3.13 -7.48 12.39
C SER A 84 4.30 -8.42 12.17
N PHE A 85 5.45 -7.91 11.70
CA PHE A 85 6.67 -8.71 11.49
C PHE A 85 7.20 -9.35 12.79
N PHE A 86 6.94 -8.69 13.92
CA PHE A 86 7.54 -9.03 15.20
C PHE A 86 6.56 -9.68 16.17
N ASP A 87 5.24 -9.61 15.93
CA ASP A 87 4.25 -10.21 16.82
C ASP A 87 4.03 -11.71 16.48
N PRO A 88 4.38 -12.66 17.37
CA PRO A 88 4.08 -14.08 17.18
C PRO A 88 2.59 -14.42 17.29
N TYR A 89 1.77 -13.53 17.84
CA TYR A 89 0.33 -13.68 17.99
C TYR A 89 -0.45 -12.76 17.03
N TRP A 90 0.19 -12.30 15.95
CA TRP A 90 -0.47 -11.49 14.93
C TRP A 90 -1.73 -12.20 14.41
N MET A 91 -2.85 -11.47 14.40
CA MET A 91 -4.17 -12.05 14.17
C MET A 91 -4.30 -12.78 12.83
N ASP A 92 -3.63 -12.29 11.79
CA ASP A 92 -3.69 -12.88 10.44
C ASP A 92 -2.83 -14.14 10.29
N LEU A 93 -1.88 -14.37 11.21
CA LEU A 93 -0.95 -15.49 11.14
C LEU A 93 -1.53 -16.77 11.77
N GLY A 94 -2.38 -16.65 12.79
CA GLY A 94 -2.92 -17.81 13.51
C GLY A 94 -1.82 -18.82 13.91
N ILE A 95 -2.01 -20.10 13.56
CA ILE A 95 -1.01 -21.15 13.85
C ILE A 95 0.33 -20.94 13.12
N LEU A 96 0.36 -20.14 12.06
CA LEU A 96 1.57 -19.88 11.27
C LEU A 96 2.51 -18.88 11.94
N GLY A 97 2.05 -18.15 12.97
CA GLY A 97 2.78 -17.06 13.61
C GLY A 97 4.13 -17.47 14.22
N VAL A 98 4.26 -18.74 14.60
CA VAL A 98 5.46 -19.34 15.22
C VAL A 98 6.47 -19.90 14.21
N TYR A 99 6.06 -20.15 12.97
CA TYR A 99 6.94 -20.72 11.94
C TYR A 99 7.69 -19.62 11.17
N GLY A 100 8.85 -19.96 10.60
CA GLY A 100 9.62 -19.02 9.78
C GLY A 100 10.27 -17.88 10.57
N ARG A 101 10.40 -18.02 11.90
CA ARG A 101 10.95 -16.98 12.76
C ARG A 101 12.45 -17.10 12.99
N TRP A 102 13.15 -15.98 12.95
CA TRP A 102 14.55 -15.85 13.40
C TRP A 102 14.81 -14.42 13.86
N LEU A 103 15.51 -14.25 14.99
CA LEU A 103 15.73 -12.94 15.64
C LEU A 103 14.42 -12.17 15.91
N GLU A 104 13.41 -12.85 16.44
CA GLU A 104 12.07 -12.29 16.70
C GLU A 104 11.29 -11.80 15.46
N VAL A 105 11.79 -12.02 14.25
CA VAL A 105 11.12 -11.65 12.99
C VAL A 105 10.51 -12.88 12.34
N ASN A 106 9.25 -12.81 11.90
CA ASN A 106 8.67 -13.80 11.00
C ASN A 106 9.05 -13.50 9.53
N TRP A 107 10.09 -14.14 9.03
CA TRP A 107 10.66 -13.83 7.72
C TRP A 107 9.76 -14.21 6.54
N VAL A 108 8.97 -15.28 6.68
CA VAL A 108 8.01 -15.71 5.65
C VAL A 108 6.89 -14.67 5.52
N TRP A 109 6.37 -14.20 6.65
CA TRP A 109 5.37 -13.13 6.70
C TRP A 109 5.93 -11.81 6.19
N THR A 110 7.14 -11.44 6.63
CA THR A 110 7.82 -10.22 6.20
C THR A 110 8.04 -10.18 4.69
N GLU A 111 8.58 -11.25 4.09
CA GLU A 111 8.78 -11.31 2.63
C GLU A 111 7.45 -11.16 1.89
N MET A 112 6.44 -11.93 2.30
CA MET A 112 5.12 -11.89 1.68
C MET A 112 4.50 -10.50 1.73
N LEU A 113 4.51 -9.84 2.90
CA LEU A 113 3.92 -8.51 3.06
C LEU A 113 4.70 -7.41 2.35
N ILE A 114 6.03 -7.50 2.30
CA ILE A 114 6.84 -6.57 1.50
C ILE A 114 6.45 -6.66 0.03
N ILE A 115 6.29 -7.88 -0.52
CA ILE A 115 5.84 -8.09 -1.89
C ILE A 115 4.41 -7.59 -2.07
N TYR A 116 3.53 -7.91 -1.12
CA TYR A 116 2.13 -7.51 -1.16
C TYR A 116 2.00 -5.98 -1.24
N HIS A 117 2.65 -5.26 -0.34
CA HIS A 117 2.60 -3.80 -0.31
C HIS A 117 3.27 -3.16 -1.52
N ALA A 118 4.41 -3.69 -1.95
CA ALA A 118 5.10 -3.20 -3.14
C ALA A 118 4.22 -3.31 -4.39
N VAL A 119 3.50 -4.42 -4.56
CA VAL A 119 2.72 -4.71 -5.75
C VAL A 119 1.30 -4.16 -5.63
N PHE A 120 0.53 -4.60 -4.65
CA PHE A 120 -0.91 -4.35 -4.53
C PHE A 120 -1.23 -3.00 -3.91
N SER A 121 -0.60 -2.67 -2.78
CA SER A 121 -0.89 -1.43 -2.06
C SER A 121 -0.35 -0.19 -2.76
N ILE A 122 0.75 -0.33 -3.52
CA ILE A 122 1.48 0.81 -4.11
C ILE A 122 1.51 0.77 -5.64
N SER A 123 2.11 -0.25 -6.25
CA SER A 123 2.39 -0.21 -7.69
C SER A 123 1.12 -0.27 -8.55
N ILE A 124 0.20 -1.18 -8.26
CA ILE A 124 -1.06 -1.32 -8.99
C ILE A 124 -1.88 -0.01 -8.97
N PRO A 125 -2.21 0.61 -7.82
CA PRO A 125 -3.01 1.83 -7.80
C PRO A 125 -2.31 2.98 -8.53
N ILE A 126 -0.99 3.13 -8.41
CA ILE A 126 -0.22 4.14 -9.16
C ILE A 126 -0.34 3.90 -10.67
N ILE A 127 -0.12 2.67 -11.14
CA ILE A 127 -0.18 2.32 -12.57
C ILE A 127 -1.59 2.58 -13.11
N LEU A 128 -2.64 2.17 -12.38
CA LEU A 128 -4.03 2.39 -12.79
C LEU A 128 -4.35 3.88 -12.92
N VAL A 129 -3.91 4.70 -11.96
CA VAL A 129 -4.10 6.17 -12.03
C VAL A 129 -3.30 6.77 -13.19
N GLU A 130 -2.06 6.34 -13.42
CA GLU A 130 -1.27 6.82 -14.56
C GLU A 130 -1.88 6.45 -15.92
N LEU A 131 -2.51 5.28 -16.03
CA LEU A 131 -3.23 4.83 -17.23
C LEU A 131 -4.55 5.59 -17.42
N ALA A 132 -5.27 5.90 -16.34
CA ALA A 132 -6.51 6.67 -16.40
C ALA A 132 -6.27 8.17 -16.67
N TYR A 133 -5.09 8.69 -16.31
CA TYR A 133 -4.71 10.10 -16.44
C TYR A 133 -3.40 10.28 -17.24
N PRO A 134 -3.33 9.84 -18.52
CA PRO A 134 -2.09 9.84 -19.29
C PRO A 134 -1.52 11.25 -19.49
N GLU A 135 -2.38 12.27 -19.65
CA GLU A 135 -1.97 13.67 -19.81
C GLU A 135 -1.43 14.30 -18.52
N ARG A 136 -1.75 13.74 -17.35
CA ARG A 136 -1.36 14.25 -16.03
C ARG A 136 -0.37 13.31 -15.33
N LYS A 137 0.31 12.46 -16.10
CA LYS A 137 1.21 11.42 -15.57
C LYS A 137 2.41 11.99 -14.80
N PHE A 138 2.87 13.18 -15.20
CA PHE A 138 4.05 13.85 -14.64
C PHE A 138 3.73 15.13 -13.87
N GLU A 139 2.43 15.41 -13.66
CA GLU A 139 2.03 16.38 -12.65
C GLU A 139 2.27 15.81 -11.25
#